data_AF-A0A0A1XKK6-F1
#
_entry.id   AF-A0A0A1XKK6-F1
#
_cell.length_a   1.000
_cell.length_b   1.000
_cell.length_c   1.000
_cell.angle_alpha   90.00
_cell.angle_beta   90.00
_cell.angle_gamma   90.00
#
_symmetry.space_group_name_H-M   'P 1'
#
loop_
_entity.id
_entity.type
_entity.pdbx_description
1 polymer ?
#
loop_
_entity_poly.entity_id
_entity_poly.type
_entity_poly.pdbx_seq_one_letter_code
_entity_poly.pdbx_strand_id
1 'polypeptide(L)'
;MSTKTLNYTFISDGIEFITYTSEPTKLLPYLMKRFQANGGKIVQQKIANLEDFITSSEYDVIINCTGLGSRECVKDNGMFSIRGQVSRVKANWLYHGLIDESDDGNYIIPNCESVILGGTHQENDYNTKVCPNDKAFIINGCQKIVPGLENAQHLYDWVGLRPGRDSLRLEAEKGG
;
A
#
# COMPACT_ATOMS: atom_id res chain seq x y z
N MET A 1 27.41 30.15 13.22
CA MET A 1 27.06 28.73 12.99
C MET A 1 26.02 28.34 14.01
N SER A 2 24.77 28.12 13.60
CA SER A 2 23.70 27.69 14.51
C SER A 2 23.83 26.19 14.71
N THR A 3 24.11 25.77 15.94
CA THR A 3 24.03 24.37 16.38
C THR A 3 22.56 23.96 16.35
N LYS A 4 22.13 23.23 15.31
CA LYS A 4 20.86 22.51 15.35
C LYS A 4 20.99 21.44 16.43
N THR A 5 20.24 21.58 17.52
CA THR A 5 20.04 20.51 18.50
C THR A 5 19.36 19.35 17.78
N LEU A 6 20.07 18.24 17.57
CA LEU A 6 19.47 17.00 17.08
C LEU A 6 18.58 16.46 18.21
N ASN A 7 17.26 16.59 18.05
CA ASN A 7 16.30 15.95 18.93
C ASN A 7 16.27 14.46 18.57
N TYR A 8 17.02 13.65 19.31
CA TYR A 8 17.04 12.20 19.15
C TYR A 8 15.73 11.60 19.64
N THR A 9 15.15 10.68 18.86
CA THR A 9 14.12 9.76 19.38
C THR A 9 14.82 8.74 20.26
N PHE A 10 14.45 8.68 21.54
CA PHE A 10 14.89 7.59 22.42
C PHE A 10 14.07 6.35 22.09
N ILE A 11 14.71 5.37 21.47
CA ILE A 11 14.15 4.02 21.25
C ILE A 11 14.63 3.17 22.43
N SER A 12 13.70 2.61 23.21
CA SER A 12 14.06 1.78 24.37
C SER A 12 14.44 0.36 23.98
N ASP A 13 13.77 -0.21 22.97
CA ASP A 13 13.86 -1.61 22.58
C ASP A 13 13.59 -1.78 21.07
N GLY A 14 14.01 -2.90 20.48
CA GLY A 14 13.75 -3.20 19.07
C GLY A 14 14.15 -4.62 18.66
N ILE A 15 13.72 -5.03 17.46
CA ILE A 15 14.04 -6.32 16.85
C ILE A 15 14.61 -6.07 15.45
N GLU A 16 15.66 -6.80 15.08
CA GLU A 16 16.23 -6.81 13.73
C GLU A 16 16.12 -8.20 13.12
N PHE A 17 15.72 -8.27 11.85
CA PHE A 17 15.67 -9.50 11.07
C PHE A 17 15.82 -9.21 9.58
N ILE A 18 16.15 -10.24 8.81
CA ILE A 18 16.23 -10.17 7.35
C ILE A 18 14.90 -10.61 6.76
N THR A 19 14.39 -9.85 5.80
CA THR A 19 13.16 -10.15 5.08
C THR A 19 13.28 -9.76 3.61
N TYR A 20 12.21 -9.98 2.84
CA TYR A 20 12.12 -9.63 1.42
C TYR A 20 11.10 -8.52 1.21
N THR A 21 11.42 -7.60 0.31
CA THR A 21 10.44 -6.65 -0.23
C THR A 21 10.10 -7.02 -1.67
N SER A 22 8.84 -6.78 -2.05
CA SER A 22 8.38 -6.95 -3.43
C SER A 22 7.72 -5.66 -3.88
N GLU A 23 8.27 -5.04 -4.93
CA GLU A 23 7.73 -3.81 -5.47
C GLU A 23 6.55 -4.11 -6.39
N PRO A 24 5.31 -3.67 -6.09
CA PRO A 24 4.15 -3.99 -6.93
C PRO A 24 4.31 -3.48 -8.37
N THR A 25 4.99 -2.34 -8.55
CA THR A 25 5.29 -1.75 -9.86
C THR A 25 6.20 -2.61 -10.73
N LYS A 26 6.97 -3.53 -10.15
CA LYS A 26 7.83 -4.50 -10.85
C LYS A 26 7.22 -5.90 -10.87
N LEU A 27 6.65 -6.34 -9.75
CA LEU A 27 6.06 -7.68 -9.61
C LEU A 27 4.81 -7.84 -10.48
N LEU A 28 3.88 -6.88 -10.48
CA LEU A 28 2.62 -7.05 -11.22
C LEU A 28 2.85 -7.17 -12.73
N PRO A 29 3.68 -6.32 -13.40
CA PRO A 29 4.01 -6.52 -14.80
C PRO A 29 4.67 -7.88 -15.10
N TYR A 30 5.53 -8.37 -14.19
CA TYR A 30 6.14 -9.69 -14.32
C TYR A 30 5.09 -10.81 -14.28
N LEU A 31 4.18 -10.78 -13.30
CA LEU A 31 3.11 -11.76 -13.17
C LEU A 31 2.14 -11.72 -14.36
N MET A 32 1.80 -10.52 -14.84
CA MET A 32 0.94 -10.33 -16.01
C MET A 32 1.56 -10.90 -17.29
N LYS A 33 2.86 -10.68 -17.51
CA LYS A 33 3.58 -11.31 -18.64
C LYS A 33 3.58 -12.83 -18.54
N ARG A 34 3.79 -13.39 -17.34
CA ARG A 34 3.72 -14.84 -17.12
C ARG A 34 2.33 -15.39 -17.40
N PHE A 35 1.29 -14.69 -16.95
CA PHE A 35 -0.10 -15.09 -17.20
C PHE A 35 -0.40 -15.16 -18.70
N GLN A 36 -0.04 -14.12 -19.46
CA GLN A 36 -0.23 -14.09 -20.91
C GLN A 36 0.59 -15.15 -21.65
N ALA A 37 1.84 -15.37 -21.24
CA ALA A 37 2.70 -16.40 -21.83
C ALA A 37 2.15 -17.83 -21.65
N ASN A 38 1.31 -18.05 -20.64
CA ASN A 38 0.61 -19.31 -20.40
C ASN A 38 -0.81 -19.34 -21.03
N GLY A 39 -1.10 -18.45 -21.98
CA GLY A 39 -2.37 -18.42 -22.72
C GLY A 39 -3.47 -17.59 -22.05
N GLY A 40 -3.20 -16.94 -20.93
CA GLY A 40 -4.13 -16.05 -20.26
C GLY A 40 -4.47 -14.82 -21.11
N LYS A 41 -5.74 -14.39 -21.08
CA LYS A 41 -6.22 -13.20 -21.78
C LYS A 41 -6.55 -12.11 -20.78
N ILE A 42 -6.13 -10.88 -21.06
CA ILE A 42 -6.47 -9.71 -20.26
C ILE A 42 -7.58 -8.96 -20.97
N VAL A 43 -8.71 -8.79 -20.29
CA VAL A 43 -9.87 -8.03 -20.78
C VAL A 43 -10.11 -6.86 -19.84
N GLN A 44 -10.10 -5.64 -20.38
CA GLN A 44 -10.54 -4.47 -19.64
C GLN A 44 -12.07 -4.38 -19.71
N GLN A 45 -12.73 -4.65 -18.59
CA GLN A 45 -14.18 -4.58 -18.47
C GLN A 45 -14.55 -4.14 -17.06
N LYS A 46 -15.59 -3.29 -16.94
CA LYS A 46 -16.19 -2.96 -15.65
C LYS A 46 -17.28 -3.97 -15.35
N ILE A 47 -17.18 -4.65 -14.20
CA ILE A 47 -18.22 -5.53 -13.67
C ILE A 47 -18.95 -4.76 -12.57
N ALA A 48 -20.16 -4.29 -12.84
CA ALA A 48 -20.96 -3.50 -11.89
C ALA A 48 -21.75 -4.40 -10.91
N ASN A 49 -22.14 -5.59 -11.36
CA ASN A 49 -22.82 -6.62 -10.58
C ASN A 49 -22.20 -7.97 -10.98
N LEU A 50 -21.72 -8.73 -10.00
CA LEU A 50 -21.07 -10.02 -10.26
C LEU A 50 -22.08 -11.11 -10.68
N GLU A 51 -23.30 -11.09 -10.15
CA GLU A 51 -24.35 -12.06 -10.46
C GLU A 51 -24.81 -11.98 -11.94
N ASP A 52 -24.95 -10.75 -12.44
CA ASP A 52 -25.24 -10.51 -13.86
C ASP A 52 -24.10 -11.02 -14.76
N PHE A 53 -22.85 -10.84 -14.31
CA PHE A 53 -21.68 -11.33 -15.03
C PHE A 53 -21.62 -12.86 -15.02
N ILE A 54 -21.86 -13.51 -13.88
CA ILE A 54 -21.92 -14.97 -13.76
C ILE A 54 -22.95 -15.52 -14.76
N THR A 55 -24.18 -15.00 -14.73
CA THR A 55 -25.29 -15.49 -15.56
C THR A 55 -25.07 -15.31 -17.07
N SER A 56 -24.32 -14.28 -17.47
CA SER A 56 -24.07 -13.96 -18.88
C SER A 56 -22.73 -14.47 -19.41
N SER A 57 -21.86 -14.99 -18.54
CA SER A 57 -20.54 -15.48 -18.91
C SER A 57 -20.53 -16.98 -19.20
N GLU A 58 -19.57 -17.40 -20.01
CA GLU A 58 -19.35 -18.83 -20.33
C GLU A 58 -18.29 -19.48 -19.40
N TYR A 59 -17.95 -18.83 -18.28
CA TYR A 59 -16.89 -19.31 -17.40
C TYR A 59 -17.41 -20.30 -16.36
N ASP A 60 -16.78 -21.47 -16.26
CA ASP A 60 -17.13 -22.49 -15.25
C ASP A 60 -16.79 -22.05 -13.82
N VAL A 61 -15.74 -21.24 -13.66
CA VAL A 61 -15.24 -20.79 -12.36
C VAL A 61 -14.86 -19.33 -12.42
N ILE A 62 -15.33 -18.57 -11.43
CA ILE A 62 -15.00 -17.15 -11.25
C ILE A 62 -14.31 -16.96 -9.90
N ILE A 63 -13.14 -16.33 -9.91
CA ILE A 63 -12.41 -15.95 -8.71
C ILE A 63 -12.59 -14.45 -8.49
N ASN A 64 -13.34 -14.06 -7.47
CA ASN A 64 -13.57 -12.66 -7.13
C ASN A 64 -12.35 -12.07 -6.37
N CYS A 65 -11.53 -11.29 -7.07
CA CYS A 65 -10.40 -10.54 -6.49
C CYS A 65 -10.60 -9.01 -6.60
N THR A 66 -11.83 -8.52 -6.51
CA THR A 66 -12.16 -7.10 -6.78
C THR A 66 -11.76 -6.12 -5.66
N GLY A 67 -11.27 -6.60 -4.52
CA GLY A 67 -10.80 -5.76 -3.42
C GLY A 67 -11.92 -4.84 -2.91
N LEU A 68 -11.65 -3.53 -2.84
CA LEU A 68 -12.68 -2.53 -2.48
C LEU A 68 -13.91 -2.54 -3.40
N GLY A 69 -13.75 -3.01 -4.65
CA GLY A 69 -14.85 -3.18 -5.59
C GLY A 69 -15.94 -4.14 -5.12
N SER A 70 -15.62 -5.09 -4.23
CA SER A 70 -16.60 -6.03 -3.65
C SER A 70 -17.77 -5.33 -2.97
N ARG A 71 -17.54 -4.14 -2.39
CA ARG A 71 -18.61 -3.32 -1.81
C ARG A 71 -19.69 -2.97 -2.83
N GLU A 72 -19.29 -2.70 -4.07
CA GLU A 72 -20.22 -2.33 -5.14
C GLU A 72 -20.79 -3.55 -5.86
N CYS A 73 -19.93 -4.50 -6.27
CA CYS A 73 -20.30 -5.57 -7.20
C CYS A 73 -20.95 -6.80 -6.54
N VAL A 74 -20.71 -7.03 -5.24
CA VAL A 74 -21.32 -8.14 -4.46
C VAL A 74 -21.97 -7.66 -3.15
N LYS A 75 -22.14 -6.34 -2.98
CA LYS A 75 -22.79 -5.73 -1.80
C LYS A 75 -22.19 -6.15 -0.46
N ASP A 76 -20.86 -6.30 -0.45
CA ASP A 76 -20.13 -6.67 0.74
C ASP A 76 -20.02 -5.50 1.72
N ASN A 77 -20.93 -5.47 2.69
CA ASN A 77 -21.02 -4.38 3.68
C ASN A 77 -19.89 -4.41 4.71
N GLY A 78 -19.11 -5.49 4.79
CA GLY A 78 -17.93 -5.57 5.64
C GLY A 78 -16.68 -4.93 5.03
N MET A 79 -16.74 -4.52 3.76
CA MET A 79 -15.64 -3.88 3.05
C MET A 79 -15.60 -2.38 3.30
N PHE A 80 -14.45 -1.87 3.75
CA PHE A 80 -14.20 -0.45 3.94
C PHE A 80 -12.79 -0.04 3.49
N SER A 81 -12.57 1.25 3.24
CA SER A 81 -11.24 1.76 2.92
C SER A 81 -10.40 1.95 4.16
N ILE A 82 -9.12 1.62 4.05
CA ILE A 82 -8.08 2.10 4.95
C ILE A 82 -7.13 2.93 4.11
N ARG A 83 -7.32 4.26 4.14
CA ARG A 83 -6.49 5.21 3.40
C ARG A 83 -5.08 5.21 3.96
N GLY A 84 -4.11 5.19 3.06
CA GLY A 84 -2.70 5.33 3.37
C GLY A 84 -2.03 6.31 2.41
N GLN A 85 -1.36 7.31 2.98
CA GLN A 85 -0.50 8.21 2.26
C GLN A 85 0.97 7.85 2.51
N VAL A 86 1.79 7.98 1.46
CA VAL A 86 3.25 7.81 1.51
C VAL A 86 3.92 8.90 0.68
N SER A 87 5.18 9.19 1.00
CA SER A 87 6.07 10.02 0.18
C SER A 87 7.22 9.15 -0.33
N ARG A 88 7.63 9.35 -1.57
CA ARG A 88 8.81 8.69 -2.15
C ARG A 88 9.95 9.68 -2.29
N VAL A 89 11.14 9.23 -1.93
CA VAL A 89 12.37 10.03 -1.96
C VAL A 89 13.50 9.26 -2.61
N LYS A 90 14.51 9.98 -3.12
CA LYS A 90 15.76 9.41 -3.58
C LYS A 90 16.75 9.34 -2.41
N ALA A 91 16.89 8.14 -1.85
CA ALA A 91 17.79 7.88 -0.72
C ALA A 91 18.41 6.48 -0.85
N ASN A 92 19.06 6.20 -2.00
CA ASN A 92 19.65 4.89 -2.33
C ASN A 92 20.81 4.47 -1.40
N TRP A 93 21.17 5.32 -0.43
CA TRP A 93 22.10 5.01 0.64
C TRP A 93 21.42 4.29 1.83
N LEU A 94 20.08 4.19 1.84
CA LEU A 94 19.32 3.41 2.81
C LEU A 94 19.08 1.99 2.31
N TYR A 95 19.52 1.02 3.10
CA TYR A 95 19.40 -0.41 2.79
C TYR A 95 18.56 -1.18 3.82
N HIS A 96 18.26 -0.58 4.98
CA HIS A 96 17.45 -1.18 6.03
C HIS A 96 16.01 -0.67 5.97
N GLY A 97 15.06 -1.59 6.11
CA GLY A 97 13.69 -1.24 6.45
C GLY A 97 13.60 -0.86 7.92
N LEU A 98 12.96 0.27 8.23
CA LEU A 98 12.75 0.73 9.60
C LEU A 98 11.26 0.89 9.82
N ILE A 99 10.73 0.37 10.93
CA ILE A 99 9.32 0.44 11.28
C ILE A 99 9.24 0.84 12.74
N ASP A 100 8.54 1.94 13.01
CA ASP A 100 8.07 2.32 14.34
C ASP A 100 6.66 1.73 14.52
N GLU A 101 6.49 0.87 15.52
CA GLU A 101 5.21 0.19 15.83
C GLU A 101 4.34 0.95 16.83
N SER A 102 4.69 2.19 17.19
CA SER A 102 3.80 3.05 17.98
C SER A 102 2.50 3.38 17.22
N ASP A 103 1.47 3.83 17.93
CA ASP A 103 0.15 4.17 17.35
C ASP A 103 0.26 5.20 16.20
N ASP A 104 1.22 6.12 16.29
CA ASP A 104 1.56 7.13 15.28
C ASP A 104 2.89 6.80 14.55
N GLY A 105 3.24 5.52 14.47
CA GLY A 105 4.52 5.06 13.95
C GLY A 105 4.71 5.33 12.44
N ASN A 106 5.93 5.68 12.06
CA ASN A 106 6.34 5.79 10.67
C ASN A 106 7.22 4.61 10.24
N TYR A 107 7.21 4.32 8.95
CA TYR A 107 8.05 3.30 8.33
C TYR A 107 8.84 3.86 7.15
N ILE A 108 10.03 3.31 6.97
CA ILE A 108 10.97 3.63 5.90
C ILE A 108 11.29 2.31 5.20
N ILE A 109 10.87 2.17 3.95
CA ILE A 109 11.05 0.93 3.18
C ILE A 109 11.86 1.24 1.93
N PRO A 110 13.10 0.73 1.83
CA PRO A 110 13.89 0.84 0.61
C PRO A 110 13.29 0.01 -0.54
N ASN A 111 13.17 0.66 -1.70
CA ASN A 111 12.94 0.04 -3.00
C ASN A 111 14.25 0.06 -3.81
N CYS A 112 14.30 -0.59 -4.98
CA CYS A 112 15.50 -0.62 -5.81
C CYS A 112 16.00 0.77 -6.25
N GLU A 113 15.08 1.72 -6.49
CA GLU A 113 15.38 3.02 -7.10
C GLU A 113 14.89 4.22 -6.28
N SER A 114 14.20 3.97 -5.16
CA SER A 114 13.62 4.99 -4.30
C SER A 114 13.47 4.44 -2.88
N VAL A 115 13.13 5.30 -1.92
CA VAL A 115 12.72 4.89 -0.57
C VAL A 115 11.30 5.38 -0.34
N ILE A 116 10.46 4.51 0.21
CA ILE A 116 9.12 4.85 0.67
C ILE A 116 9.22 5.35 2.11
N LEU A 117 8.75 6.57 2.33
CA LEU A 117 8.47 7.13 3.63
C LEU A 117 6.97 7.01 3.85
N GLY A 118 6.58 6.29 4.88
CA GLY A 118 5.19 6.10 5.21
C GLY A 118 4.97 6.09 6.73
N GLY A 119 3.74 5.92 7.15
CA GLY A 119 2.55 6.19 6.37
C GLY A 119 1.39 6.45 7.30
N THR A 120 0.23 6.69 6.71
CA THR A 120 -1.01 6.83 7.47
C THR A 120 -1.84 5.54 7.44
N HIS A 121 -2.69 5.43 8.46
CA HIS A 121 -3.71 4.39 8.59
C HIS A 121 -5.03 5.07 8.99
N GLN A 122 -5.86 5.38 7.99
CA GLN A 122 -7.10 6.15 8.20
C GLN A 122 -8.30 5.34 7.69
N GLU A 123 -9.05 4.75 8.61
CA GLU A 123 -10.23 3.95 8.28
C GLU A 123 -11.37 4.83 7.77
N ASN A 124 -12.18 4.28 6.86
CA ASN A 124 -13.37 4.90 6.26
C ASN A 124 -13.12 6.20 5.49
N ASP A 125 -11.86 6.57 5.26
CA ASP A 125 -11.51 7.68 4.38
C ASP A 125 -11.35 7.16 2.93
N TYR A 126 -12.13 7.73 2.01
CA TYR A 126 -12.11 7.39 0.58
C TYR A 126 -11.42 8.46 -0.27
N ASN A 127 -10.85 9.49 0.36
CA ASN A 127 -10.20 10.60 -0.34
C ASN A 127 -8.86 10.16 -0.92
N THR A 128 -8.74 10.23 -2.24
CA THR A 128 -7.51 9.87 -2.97
C THR A 128 -6.56 11.06 -3.18
N LYS A 129 -6.89 12.25 -2.66
CA LYS A 129 -6.03 13.44 -2.74
C LYS A 129 -4.98 13.44 -1.66
N VAL A 130 -3.80 13.95 -1.99
CA VAL A 130 -2.71 14.17 -1.04
C VAL A 130 -3.13 15.20 0.00
N CYS A 131 -2.93 14.86 1.27
CA CYS A 131 -3.14 15.73 2.42
C CYS A 131 -1.80 16.35 2.85
N PRO A 132 -1.67 17.68 2.88
CA PRO A 132 -0.44 18.35 3.33
C PRO A 132 -0.07 18.02 4.78
N ASN A 133 -1.06 17.86 5.66
CA ASN A 133 -0.83 17.53 7.07
C ASN A 133 -0.23 16.11 7.21
N ASP A 134 -0.79 15.13 6.50
CA ASP A 134 -0.26 13.77 6.48
C ASP A 134 1.16 13.73 5.91
N LYS A 135 1.44 14.54 4.87
CA LYS A 135 2.78 14.65 4.30
C LYS A 135 3.76 15.20 5.34
N ALA A 136 3.39 16.28 6.03
CA ALA A 136 4.24 16.86 7.07
C ALA A 136 4.49 15.86 8.22
N PHE A 137 3.46 15.13 8.65
CA PHE A 137 3.57 14.05 9.63
C PHE A 137 4.59 12.98 9.20
N ILE A 138 4.43 12.43 7.99
CA ILE A 138 5.32 11.38 7.46
C ILE A 138 6.76 11.87 7.35
N ILE A 139 6.99 13.04 6.75
CA ILE A 139 8.35 13.56 6.53
C ILE A 139 9.03 13.85 7.86
N ASN A 140 8.34 14.53 8.78
CA ASN A 140 8.92 14.90 10.07
C ASN A 140 9.25 13.65 10.90
N GLY A 141 8.36 12.66 10.95
CA GLY A 141 8.60 11.45 11.73
C GLY A 141 9.69 10.58 11.13
N CYS A 142 9.73 10.41 9.80
CA CYS A 142 10.83 9.69 9.16
C CYS A 142 12.19 10.40 9.35
N GLN A 143 12.22 11.73 9.34
CA GLN A 143 13.45 12.49 9.62
C GLN A 143 13.90 12.39 11.09
N LYS A 144 12.98 12.16 12.04
CA LYS A 144 13.36 11.85 13.42
C LYS A 144 14.03 10.48 13.55
N ILE A 145 13.56 9.49 12.78
CA ILE A 145 14.16 8.14 12.74
C ILE A 145 15.51 8.18 12.01
N VAL A 146 15.57 8.83 10.84
CA VAL A 146 16.79 8.96 10.03
C VAL A 146 16.99 10.44 9.64
N PRO A 147 17.78 11.21 10.43
CA PRO A 147 18.00 12.64 10.18
C PRO A 147 18.55 12.97 8.79
N GLY A 148 19.36 12.09 8.19
CA GLY A 148 19.91 12.27 6.84
C GLY A 148 18.84 12.41 5.74
N LEU A 149 17.60 11.99 6.00
CA LEU A 149 16.47 12.19 5.08
C LEU A 149 16.10 13.66 4.88
N GLU A 150 16.57 14.60 5.72
CA GLU A 150 16.38 16.04 5.48
C GLU A 150 16.97 16.50 4.14
N ASN A 151 17.98 15.78 3.64
CA ASN A 151 18.66 16.07 2.38
C ASN A 151 18.18 15.20 1.22
N ALA A 152 17.21 14.32 1.44
CA ALA A 152 16.72 13.42 0.40
C ALA A 152 15.85 14.19 -0.61
N GLN A 153 16.09 13.95 -1.90
CA GLN A 153 15.28 14.53 -2.96
C GLN A 153 13.87 13.92 -2.93
N HIS A 154 12.84 14.73 -2.74
CA HIS A 154 11.45 14.31 -2.93
C HIS A 154 11.18 13.95 -4.39
N LEU A 155 10.48 12.83 -4.61
CA LEU A 155 10.09 12.36 -5.94
C LEU A 155 8.60 12.64 -6.18
N TYR A 156 7.73 12.05 -5.36
CA TYR A 156 6.28 12.25 -5.43
C TYR A 156 5.59 11.72 -4.17
N ASP A 157 4.33 12.11 -4.00
CA ASP A 157 3.45 11.61 -2.95
C ASP A 157 2.39 10.68 -3.57
N TRP A 158 1.92 9.70 -2.81
CA TRP A 158 0.92 8.75 -3.29
C TRP A 158 -0.09 8.44 -2.18
N VAL A 159 -1.36 8.33 -2.57
CA VAL A 159 -2.46 7.92 -1.70
C VAL A 159 -3.08 6.65 -2.26
N GLY A 160 -3.16 5.62 -1.43
CA GLY A 160 -3.82 4.36 -1.74
C GLY A 160 -4.95 4.08 -0.78
N LEU A 161 -5.97 3.36 -1.24
CA LEU A 161 -7.05 2.84 -0.41
C LEU A 161 -6.84 1.34 -0.26
N ARG A 162 -6.46 0.89 0.94
CA ARG A 162 -6.33 -0.54 1.22
C ARG A 162 -7.73 -1.14 1.41
N PRO A 163 -8.02 -2.33 0.86
CA PRO A 163 -9.25 -3.06 1.11
C PRO A 163 -9.26 -3.58 2.56
N GLY A 164 -9.92 -2.86 3.46
CA GLY A 164 -10.16 -3.26 4.85
C GLY A 164 -11.43 -4.11 4.98
N ARG A 165 -11.37 -5.10 5.87
CA ARG A 165 -12.47 -5.97 6.29
C ARG A 165 -12.09 -6.68 7.59
N ASP A 166 -13.06 -6.95 8.45
CA ASP A 166 -12.84 -7.61 9.75
C ASP A 166 -12.18 -8.99 9.65
N SER A 167 -12.42 -9.71 8.55
CA SER A 167 -11.84 -11.03 8.29
C SER A 167 -11.52 -11.23 6.82
N LEU A 168 -10.48 -12.03 6.56
CA LEU A 168 -10.17 -12.51 5.22
C LEU A 168 -11.31 -13.42 4.72
N ARG A 169 -11.80 -13.17 3.50
CA ARG A 169 -12.81 -14.02 2.85
C ARG A 169 -12.13 -14.89 1.78
N LEU A 170 -12.03 -16.18 2.08
CA LEU A 170 -11.65 -17.22 1.12
C LEU A 170 -12.63 -18.37 1.26
N GLU A 171 -13.72 -18.30 0.50
CA GLU A 171 -14.81 -19.26 0.56
C GLU A 171 -15.41 -19.47 -0.83
N ALA A 172 -16.11 -20.58 -1.01
CA ALA A 172 -16.92 -20.79 -2.21
C ALA A 172 -18.25 -20.04 -2.03
N GLU A 173 -18.57 -19.17 -2.99
CA GLU A 173 -19.88 -18.53 -3.04
C GLU A 173 -20.85 -19.42 -3.83
N LYS A 174 -22.08 -19.57 -3.32
CA LYS A 174 -23.15 -20.26 -4.06
C LYS A 174 -23.85 -19.24 -4.95
N GLY A 175 -23.45 -19.19 -6.21
CA GLY A 175 -24.07 -18.35 -7.24
C GLY A 175 -23.71 -18.94 -8.60
N GLY A 176 -24.60 -19.79 -9.13
CA GLY A 176 -24.35 -20.68 -10.27
C GLY A 176 -24.28 -22.13 -9.84
#